data_AF-A0A8K0IQF3-F1
#
_entry.id   AF-A0A8K0IQF3-F1
#
_cell.length_a   1.000
_cell.length_b   1.000
_cell.length_c   1.000
_cell.angle_alpha   90.00
_cell.angle_beta   90.00
_cell.angle_gamma   90.00
#
_symmetry.space_group_name_H-M   'P 1'
#
loop_
_entity.id
_entity.type
_entity.pdbx_description
1 polymer ?
#
loop_
_entity_poly.entity_id
_entity_poly.type
_entity_poly.pdbx_seq_one_letter_code
_entity_poly.pdbx_strand_id
1 'polypeptide(L)'
;MVSVNLGVLHYVLDHIYGAFLHRTKLSTPFFSRGWGGSKLDLLERMVKQLFPEAAAQNWPPNLVQPIWKTVWETKNARLREGVFRTPCDEQLINALPPESHNARVAFLAPKFVRPQKMACVVHLAGTGDHTFERRLWLGGPLLKQNIATMVLESPFYGHRRPGLQRGAKLLCVSDLLLLGRATIEEARSLLHWLEVEAGFGKMGICGLSMGGVHAAMVGSLHPTPIATLPFLAPHSAVGAFCEGILKYATAWEALREDAAQKAGMTLEEVRERLRSVLSLTDVTRFQFPKILGLSYLWLLQMMAIFLDTLSWSFKEHGQAQK
;
A
#
# COMPACT_ATOMS: atom_id res chain seq x y z
N MET A 1 22.35 -18.80 32.19
CA MET A 1 22.38 -17.66 31.24
C MET A 1 21.08 -17.74 30.46
N VAL A 2 20.09 -16.92 30.81
CA VAL A 2 18.75 -16.99 30.18
C VAL A 2 18.89 -16.41 28.78
N SER A 3 18.72 -17.25 27.77
CA SER A 3 18.55 -16.85 26.38
C SER A 3 17.25 -16.05 26.28
N VAL A 4 17.35 -14.72 26.41
CA VAL A 4 16.23 -13.85 26.13
C VAL A 4 16.05 -13.89 24.61
N ASN A 5 14.93 -14.43 24.16
CA ASN A 5 14.57 -14.48 22.75
C ASN A 5 14.45 -13.03 22.24
N LEU A 6 15.52 -12.53 21.61
CA LEU A 6 15.67 -11.14 21.19
C LEU A 6 14.45 -10.65 20.39
N GLY A 7 13.84 -11.52 19.59
CA GLY A 7 12.63 -11.21 18.82
C GLY A 7 11.40 -10.92 19.68
N VAL A 8 11.22 -11.63 20.80
CA VAL A 8 10.14 -11.38 21.76
C VAL A 8 10.41 -10.09 22.52
N LEU A 9 11.66 -9.82 22.88
CA LEU A 9 12.04 -8.57 23.54
C LEU A 9 11.81 -7.35 22.63
N HIS A 10 12.20 -7.42 21.36
CA HIS A 10 11.93 -6.35 20.38
C HIS A 10 10.43 -6.17 20.12
N TYR A 11 9.66 -7.26 20.00
CA TYR A 11 8.20 -7.20 19.85
C TYR A 11 7.53 -6.52 21.05
N VAL A 12 7.94 -6.88 22.27
CA VAL A 12 7.43 -6.28 23.51
C VAL A 12 7.86 -4.82 23.63
N LEU A 13 9.09 -4.48 23.28
CA LEU A 13 9.57 -3.10 23.28
C LEU A 13 8.87 -2.23 22.23
N ASP A 14 8.61 -2.73 21.02
CA ASP A 14 7.84 -2.02 19.99
C ASP A 14 6.38 -1.85 20.41
N HIS A 15 5.79 -2.85 21.08
CA HIS A 15 4.45 -2.73 21.66
C HIS A 15 4.41 -1.73 22.80
N ILE A 16 5.39 -1.74 23.70
CA ILE A 16 5.47 -0.80 24.82
C ILE A 16 5.76 0.61 24.29
N TYR A 17 6.69 0.79 23.34
CA TYR A 17 7.05 2.08 22.75
C TYR A 17 5.91 2.64 21.91
N GLY A 18 5.32 1.83 21.03
CA GLY A 18 4.15 2.22 20.24
C GLY A 18 2.95 2.54 21.12
N ALA A 19 2.70 1.74 22.16
CA ALA A 19 1.63 2.00 23.12
C ALA A 19 1.94 3.25 23.94
N PHE A 20 3.18 3.47 24.38
CA PHE A 20 3.57 4.62 25.17
C PHE A 20 3.49 5.92 24.36
N LEU A 21 4.08 5.97 23.17
CA LEU A 21 4.01 7.14 22.27
C LEU A 21 2.58 7.50 21.87
N HIS A 22 1.72 6.51 21.64
CA HIS A 22 0.33 6.75 21.25
C HIS A 22 -0.58 7.03 22.45
N ARG A 23 -0.36 6.38 23.61
CA ARG A 23 -1.12 6.66 24.86
C ARG A 23 -0.78 8.01 25.48
N THR A 24 0.44 8.50 25.30
CA THR A 24 0.88 9.81 25.83
C THR A 24 0.38 11.00 25.01
N LYS A 25 -0.35 10.77 23.91
CA LYS A 25 -0.89 11.82 22.99
C LYS A 25 0.19 12.80 22.46
N LEU A 26 1.47 12.44 22.53
CA LEU A 26 2.58 13.26 22.03
C LEU A 26 2.58 13.37 20.49
N SER A 27 1.84 12.50 19.80
CA SER A 27 1.65 12.52 18.36
C SER A 27 0.18 12.74 17.98
N THR A 28 -0.05 13.41 16.85
CA THR A 28 -1.40 13.58 16.30
C THR A 28 -2.02 12.20 16.02
N PRO A 29 -3.24 11.92 16.50
CA PRO A 29 -3.90 10.65 16.25
C PRO A 29 -4.41 10.56 14.79
N PHE A 30 -4.60 9.33 14.31
CA PHE A 30 -5.38 9.02 13.13
C PHE A 30 -6.85 9.43 13.33
N PHE A 31 -7.50 9.82 12.24
CA PHE A 31 -8.93 10.13 12.17
C PHE A 31 -9.35 11.30 13.05
N SER A 32 -8.43 12.25 13.29
CA SER A 32 -8.67 13.44 14.11
C SER A 32 -9.76 14.38 13.59
N ARG A 33 -10.18 14.21 12.32
CA ARG A 33 -11.30 14.95 11.70
C ARG A 33 -12.54 14.07 11.46
N GLY A 34 -12.63 12.91 12.11
CA GLY A 34 -13.83 12.09 12.12
C GLY A 34 -13.95 11.13 10.94
N TRP A 35 -15.19 10.88 10.50
CA TRP A 35 -15.53 9.84 9.53
C TRP A 35 -15.27 10.25 8.08
N GLY A 36 -15.37 11.54 7.77
CA GLY A 36 -15.23 12.09 6.41
C GLY A 36 -16.54 12.32 5.66
N GLY A 37 -17.69 12.19 6.34
CA GLY A 37 -19.00 12.59 5.82
C GLY A 37 -19.39 11.93 4.50
N SER A 38 -19.80 12.74 3.52
CA SER A 38 -20.28 12.27 2.21
C SER A 38 -19.25 11.45 1.42
N LYS A 39 -17.95 11.64 1.68
CA LYS A 39 -16.88 10.82 1.07
C LYS A 39 -16.95 9.38 1.56
N LEU A 40 -17.22 9.17 2.85
CA LEU A 40 -17.38 7.82 3.39
C LEU A 40 -18.65 7.17 2.84
N ASP A 41 -19.77 7.92 2.81
CA ASP A 41 -21.03 7.41 2.26
C ASP A 41 -20.89 7.00 0.77
N LEU A 42 -20.10 7.75 -0.01
CA LEU A 42 -19.75 7.40 -1.39
C LEU A 42 -18.99 6.07 -1.45
N LEU A 43 -17.93 5.92 -0.65
CA LEU A 43 -17.08 4.72 -0.64
C LEU A 43 -17.86 3.48 -0.20
N GLU A 44 -18.70 3.58 0.81
CA GLU A 44 -19.55 2.47 1.25
C GLU A 44 -20.51 2.01 0.15
N ARG A 45 -21.09 2.95 -0.63
CA ARG A 45 -21.91 2.62 -1.80
C ARG A 45 -21.09 1.94 -2.90
N MET A 46 -19.90 2.48 -3.22
CA MET A 46 -19.02 1.90 -4.24
C MET A 46 -18.53 0.51 -3.87
N VAL A 47 -18.19 0.25 -2.59
CA VAL A 47 -17.72 -1.07 -2.16
C VAL A 47 -18.86 -2.09 -2.19
N LYS A 48 -20.09 -1.71 -1.84
CA LYS A 48 -21.28 -2.58 -1.99
C LYS A 48 -21.53 -2.98 -3.45
N GLN A 49 -21.06 -2.20 -4.42
CA GLN A 49 -21.13 -2.52 -5.85
C GLN A 49 -19.93 -3.34 -6.35
N LEU A 50 -18.84 -3.44 -5.56
CA LEU A 50 -17.55 -4.03 -5.94
C LEU A 50 -17.36 -5.49 -5.49
N PHE A 51 -18.42 -6.19 -5.09
CA PHE A 51 -18.31 -7.63 -4.87
C PHE A 51 -17.82 -8.33 -6.16
N PRO A 52 -17.00 -9.40 -6.03
CA PRO A 52 -16.05 -9.87 -7.06
C PRO A 52 -16.65 -10.18 -8.43
N GLU A 53 -17.94 -10.46 -8.52
CA GLU A 53 -18.67 -10.70 -9.77
C GLU A 53 -18.66 -9.48 -10.72
N ALA A 54 -18.56 -8.26 -10.19
CA ALA A 54 -18.50 -7.01 -10.98
C ALA A 54 -17.07 -6.62 -11.38
N ALA A 55 -16.06 -6.96 -10.59
CA ALA A 55 -14.69 -6.46 -10.79
C ALA A 55 -13.92 -7.16 -11.94
N ALA A 56 -14.37 -8.37 -12.32
CA ALA A 56 -13.92 -9.05 -13.54
C ALA A 56 -14.49 -8.41 -14.83
N GLN A 57 -15.57 -7.63 -14.73
CA GLN A 57 -16.20 -6.97 -15.90
C GLN A 57 -15.46 -5.68 -16.31
N ASN A 58 -14.73 -5.03 -15.39
CA ASN A 58 -13.98 -3.79 -15.65
C ASN A 58 -12.52 -4.05 -16.09
N TRP A 59 -12.29 -5.13 -16.85
CA TRP A 59 -11.00 -5.37 -17.52
C TRP A 59 -11.14 -5.08 -19.03
N PRO A 60 -10.19 -4.35 -19.65
CA PRO A 60 -8.95 -3.83 -19.08
C PRO A 60 -9.14 -2.57 -18.20
N PRO A 61 -8.25 -2.32 -17.22
CA PRO A 61 -8.21 -1.06 -16.49
C PRO A 61 -7.89 0.10 -17.45
N ASN A 62 -8.21 1.32 -17.04
CA ASN A 62 -7.88 2.50 -17.81
C ASN A 62 -6.36 2.59 -18.05
N LEU A 63 -5.95 2.67 -19.31
CA LEU A 63 -4.54 2.78 -19.66
C LEU A 63 -3.99 4.13 -19.18
N VAL A 64 -2.87 4.09 -18.46
CA VAL A 64 -2.17 5.29 -17.98
C VAL A 64 -1.02 5.64 -18.91
N GLN A 65 -0.69 6.93 -18.97
CA GLN A 65 0.45 7.45 -19.75
C GLN A 65 1.40 8.22 -18.83
N PRO A 66 2.33 7.55 -18.13
CA PRO A 66 3.28 8.23 -17.27
C PRO A 66 4.25 9.09 -18.08
N ILE A 67 4.36 10.36 -17.69
CA ILE A 67 5.35 11.30 -18.21
C ILE A 67 6.65 11.09 -17.41
N TRP A 68 7.70 10.62 -18.08
CA TRP A 68 8.93 10.18 -17.43
C TRP A 68 10.02 11.26 -17.42
N LYS A 69 10.72 11.37 -16.29
CA LYS A 69 11.99 12.08 -16.12
C LYS A 69 13.06 11.10 -15.65
N THR A 70 14.20 11.06 -16.33
CA THR A 70 15.36 10.28 -15.86
C THR A 70 15.99 10.99 -14.66
N VAL A 71 16.11 10.28 -13.53
CA VAL A 71 16.69 10.79 -12.28
C VAL A 71 18.12 10.30 -12.12
N TRP A 72 18.39 9.07 -12.56
CA TRP A 72 19.71 8.47 -12.48
C TRP A 72 19.88 7.44 -13.59
N GLU A 73 21.11 7.30 -14.08
CA GLU A 73 21.44 6.36 -15.14
C GLU A 73 22.89 5.87 -15.03
N THR A 74 23.10 4.60 -15.34
CA THR A 74 24.42 3.98 -15.49
C THR A 74 24.54 3.33 -16.87
N LYS A 75 25.66 2.62 -17.09
CA LYS A 75 25.80 1.74 -18.24
C LYS A 75 24.66 0.72 -18.30
N ASN A 76 24.33 0.08 -17.18
CA ASN A 76 23.47 -1.12 -17.18
C ASN A 76 22.03 -0.88 -16.70
N ALA A 77 21.76 0.18 -15.96
CA ALA A 77 20.45 0.45 -15.36
C ALA A 77 20.04 1.92 -15.47
N ARG A 78 18.74 2.17 -15.41
CA ARG A 78 18.14 3.52 -15.43
C ARG A 78 17.04 3.61 -14.38
N LEU A 79 17.05 4.71 -13.63
CA LEU A 79 15.97 5.12 -12.74
C LEU A 79 15.24 6.31 -13.35
N ARG A 80 13.92 6.17 -13.53
CA ARG A 80 13.03 7.23 -13.97
C ARG A 80 11.97 7.50 -12.91
N GLU A 81 11.54 8.74 -12.79
CA GLU A 81 10.32 9.10 -12.09
C GLU A 81 9.26 9.50 -13.10
N GLY A 82 8.04 9.03 -12.88
CA GLY A 82 6.88 9.21 -13.74
C GLY A 82 5.74 9.88 -12.98
N VAL A 83 4.97 10.69 -13.69
CA VAL A 83 3.72 11.27 -13.19
C VAL A 83 2.60 10.99 -14.18
N PHE A 84 1.43 10.59 -13.69
CA PHE A 84 0.23 10.38 -14.50
C PHE A 84 -1.03 10.75 -13.72
N ARG A 85 -2.11 11.09 -14.42
CA ARG A 85 -3.42 11.31 -13.83
C ARG A 85 -3.94 10.00 -13.23
N THR A 86 -4.43 10.03 -11.98
CA THR A 86 -5.02 8.85 -11.35
C THR A 86 -6.18 8.30 -12.21
N PRO A 87 -6.22 7.00 -12.52
CA PRO A 87 -7.16 6.38 -13.46
C PRO A 87 -8.56 6.11 -12.89
N CYS A 88 -8.93 6.79 -11.80
CA CYS A 88 -10.21 6.63 -11.12
C CYS A 88 -11.31 7.47 -11.77
N ASP A 89 -12.56 7.15 -11.46
CA ASP A 89 -13.70 7.95 -11.90
C ASP A 89 -13.70 9.36 -11.28
N GLU A 90 -14.39 10.29 -11.93
CA GLU A 90 -14.49 11.70 -11.49
C GLU A 90 -15.06 11.84 -10.08
N GLN A 91 -15.96 10.95 -9.63
CA GLN A 91 -16.52 11.04 -8.28
C GLN A 91 -15.44 10.74 -7.23
N LEU A 92 -14.61 9.72 -7.46
CA LEU A 92 -13.50 9.38 -6.57
C LEU A 92 -12.40 10.43 -6.62
N ILE A 93 -12.07 10.95 -7.81
CA ILE A 93 -11.11 12.04 -7.97
C ILE A 93 -11.55 13.26 -7.16
N ASN A 94 -12.82 13.66 -7.25
CA ASN A 94 -13.34 14.80 -6.49
C ASN A 94 -13.35 14.56 -4.97
N ALA A 95 -13.33 13.30 -4.53
CA ALA A 95 -13.20 12.95 -3.12
C ALA A 95 -11.74 12.94 -2.63
N LEU A 96 -10.77 12.72 -3.53
CA LEU A 96 -9.35 12.77 -3.21
C LEU A 96 -8.88 14.21 -2.91
N PRO A 97 -7.80 14.37 -2.12
CA PRO A 97 -7.16 15.66 -1.99
C PRO A 97 -6.49 16.06 -3.34
N PRO A 98 -6.43 17.36 -3.68
CA PRO A 98 -5.82 17.83 -4.92
C PRO A 98 -4.38 17.33 -5.13
N GLU A 99 -3.61 17.17 -4.05
CA GLU A 99 -2.23 16.66 -4.10
C GLU A 99 -2.17 15.20 -4.57
N SER A 100 -3.26 14.44 -4.44
CA SER A 100 -3.37 13.04 -4.87
C SER A 100 -4.01 12.86 -6.23
N HIS A 101 -4.35 13.94 -6.94
CA HIS A 101 -4.94 13.92 -8.29
C HIS A 101 -4.02 13.31 -9.34
N ASN A 102 -2.72 13.38 -9.13
CA ASN A 102 -1.71 12.79 -9.99
C ASN A 102 -0.92 11.75 -9.19
N ALA A 103 -0.83 10.55 -9.74
CA ALA A 103 0.00 9.48 -9.24
C ALA A 103 1.47 9.74 -9.58
N ARG A 104 2.36 9.33 -8.65
CA ARG A 104 3.81 9.41 -8.84
C ARG A 104 4.41 8.01 -8.72
N VAL A 105 5.32 7.69 -9.62
CA VAL A 105 5.94 6.37 -9.71
C VAL A 105 7.44 6.50 -9.96
N ALA A 106 8.25 5.68 -9.29
CA ALA A 106 9.66 5.50 -9.65
C ALA A 106 9.83 4.15 -10.37
N PHE A 107 10.71 4.10 -11.37
CA PHE A 107 10.92 2.93 -12.19
C PHE A 107 12.41 2.70 -12.43
N LEU A 108 12.95 1.67 -11.77
CA LEU A 108 14.32 1.19 -11.88
C LEU A 108 14.35 -0.03 -12.80
N ALA A 109 15.02 0.08 -13.95
CA ALA A 109 15.02 -0.99 -14.95
C ALA A 109 16.42 -1.21 -15.57
N PRO A 110 16.74 -2.44 -16.01
CA PRO A 110 17.89 -2.73 -16.86
C PRO A 110 17.77 -2.03 -18.23
N LYS A 111 18.90 -1.64 -18.84
CA LYS A 111 18.91 -0.90 -20.12
C LYS A 111 18.97 -1.78 -21.36
N PHE A 112 19.74 -2.86 -21.33
CA PHE A 112 20.08 -3.66 -22.52
C PHE A 112 19.36 -5.01 -22.58
N VAL A 113 18.28 -5.14 -21.81
CA VAL A 113 17.44 -6.33 -21.82
C VAL A 113 16.12 -5.98 -22.47
N ARG A 114 15.70 -6.80 -23.44
CA ARG A 114 14.40 -6.62 -24.10
C ARG A 114 13.27 -6.82 -23.07
N PRO A 115 12.24 -5.96 -23.04
CA PRO A 115 11.14 -6.07 -22.07
C PRO A 115 10.47 -7.44 -21.99
N GLN A 116 10.34 -8.15 -23.12
CA GLN A 116 9.75 -9.49 -23.18
C GLN A 116 10.58 -10.54 -22.42
N LYS A 117 11.88 -10.26 -22.18
CA LYS A 117 12.80 -11.09 -21.39
C LYS A 117 13.00 -10.57 -19.96
N MET A 118 12.37 -9.46 -19.61
CA MET A 118 12.40 -8.90 -18.26
C MET A 118 11.15 -9.29 -17.48
N ALA A 119 11.28 -9.28 -16.16
CA ALA A 119 10.14 -9.20 -15.28
C ALA A 119 10.06 -7.81 -14.65
N CYS A 120 8.88 -7.38 -14.20
CA CYS A 120 8.73 -6.17 -13.42
C CYS A 120 7.88 -6.41 -12.17
N VAL A 121 8.29 -5.86 -11.04
CA VAL A 121 7.54 -5.93 -9.78
C VAL A 121 7.08 -4.53 -9.41
N VAL A 122 5.78 -4.37 -9.16
CA VAL A 122 5.20 -3.15 -8.61
C VAL A 122 5.20 -3.23 -7.08
N HIS A 123 5.82 -2.26 -6.41
CA HIS A 123 5.97 -2.21 -4.96
C HIS A 123 5.01 -1.17 -4.36
N LEU A 124 4.10 -1.63 -3.52
CA LEU A 124 3.11 -0.81 -2.83
C LEU A 124 3.58 -0.43 -1.42
N ALA A 125 3.27 0.80 -1.03
CA ALA A 125 3.74 1.41 0.21
C ALA A 125 3.00 0.82 1.44
N GLY A 126 3.74 0.57 2.51
CA GLY A 126 3.17 0.34 3.83
C GLY A 126 2.76 1.65 4.52
N THR A 127 2.17 1.55 5.71
CA THR A 127 1.79 2.74 6.50
C THR A 127 3.02 3.59 6.82
N GLY A 128 3.01 4.87 6.41
CA GLY A 128 4.10 5.82 6.64
C GLY A 128 5.32 5.66 5.74
N ASP A 129 5.27 4.78 4.74
CA ASP A 129 6.28 4.71 3.69
C ASP A 129 6.04 5.83 2.66
N HIS A 130 6.62 7.00 2.95
CA HIS A 130 6.29 8.23 2.26
C HIS A 130 6.97 8.40 0.89
N THR A 131 8.17 7.85 0.70
CA THR A 131 8.98 8.10 -0.51
C THR A 131 9.22 6.79 -1.27
N PHE A 132 10.06 6.85 -2.31
CA PHE A 132 10.44 5.68 -3.09
C PHE A 132 11.62 4.89 -2.48
N GLU A 133 12.46 5.55 -1.68
CA GLU A 133 13.82 5.13 -1.37
C GLU A 133 13.91 3.74 -0.77
N ARG A 134 13.18 3.48 0.32
CA ARG A 134 13.20 2.19 1.03
C ARG A 134 12.83 1.03 0.11
N ARG A 135 11.86 1.24 -0.77
CA ARG A 135 11.41 0.23 -1.73
C ARG A 135 12.36 0.09 -2.92
N LEU A 136 13.02 1.17 -3.34
CA LEU A 136 14.04 1.13 -4.38
C LEU A 136 15.31 0.37 -3.95
N TRP A 137 15.63 0.33 -2.65
CA TRP A 137 16.75 -0.48 -2.14
C TRP A 137 16.56 -1.98 -2.43
N LEU A 138 15.32 -2.45 -2.44
CA LEU A 138 14.97 -3.82 -2.83
C LEU A 138 15.23 -4.08 -4.32
N GLY A 139 15.28 -3.04 -5.14
CA GLY A 139 15.47 -3.15 -6.59
C GLY A 139 16.91 -3.46 -7.01
N GLY A 140 17.91 -3.11 -6.20
CA GLY A 140 19.32 -3.36 -6.53
C GLY A 140 19.64 -4.84 -6.78
N PRO A 141 19.28 -5.74 -5.86
CA PRO A 141 19.41 -7.19 -6.06
C PRO A 141 18.57 -7.73 -7.23
N LEU A 142 17.36 -7.17 -7.44
CA LEU A 142 16.44 -7.58 -8.50
C LEU A 142 16.98 -7.27 -9.91
N LEU A 143 17.71 -6.15 -10.07
CA LEU A 143 18.34 -5.79 -11.34
C LEU A 143 19.31 -6.87 -11.84
N LYS A 144 20.03 -7.56 -10.94
CA LYS A 144 20.97 -8.65 -11.30
C LYS A 144 20.27 -9.85 -11.94
N GLN A 145 18.95 -9.97 -11.73
CA GLN A 145 18.10 -11.03 -12.24
C GLN A 145 17.24 -10.57 -13.44
N ASN A 146 17.53 -9.41 -14.02
CA ASN A 146 16.72 -8.76 -15.06
C ASN A 146 15.28 -8.48 -14.62
N ILE A 147 15.10 -8.21 -13.33
CA ILE A 147 13.82 -7.83 -12.74
C ILE A 147 13.85 -6.32 -12.49
N ALA A 148 12.95 -5.60 -13.16
CA ALA A 148 12.73 -4.19 -12.94
C ALA A 148 11.86 -3.96 -11.70
N THR A 149 12.07 -2.82 -11.04
CA THR A 149 11.35 -2.42 -9.83
C THR A 149 10.60 -1.13 -10.10
N MET A 150 9.27 -1.20 -10.01
CA MET A 150 8.38 -0.05 -10.10
C MET A 150 7.80 0.24 -8.72
N VAL A 151 7.88 1.49 -8.26
CA VAL A 151 7.49 1.88 -6.89
C VAL A 151 6.43 2.97 -6.98
N LEU A 152 5.22 2.68 -6.51
CA LEU A 152 4.10 3.62 -6.55
C LEU A 152 4.04 4.44 -5.24
N GLU A 153 4.09 5.78 -5.32
CA GLU A 153 3.83 6.63 -4.15
C GLU A 153 2.33 6.66 -3.88
N SER A 154 1.90 6.13 -2.74
CA SER A 154 0.48 6.09 -2.40
C SER A 154 -0.10 7.50 -2.24
N PRO A 155 -1.38 7.71 -2.58
CA PRO A 155 -2.10 8.94 -2.21
C PRO A 155 -2.01 9.17 -0.70
N PHE A 156 -2.10 10.44 -0.28
CA PHE A 156 -1.90 10.89 1.10
C PHE A 156 -0.47 10.75 1.65
N TYR A 157 0.51 10.27 0.89
CA TYR A 157 1.90 10.13 1.31
C TYR A 157 2.87 10.92 0.44
N GLY A 158 4.05 11.21 0.99
CA GLY A 158 5.12 11.90 0.25
C GLY A 158 4.64 13.22 -0.33
N HIS A 159 4.82 13.38 -1.64
CA HIS A 159 4.41 14.58 -2.37
C HIS A 159 2.88 14.65 -2.58
N ARG A 160 2.16 13.56 -2.32
CA ARG A 160 0.70 13.44 -2.45
C ARG A 160 -0.05 13.65 -1.13
N ARG A 161 0.68 14.04 -0.06
CA ARG A 161 0.13 14.25 1.29
C ARG A 161 -0.55 15.63 1.41
N PRO A 162 -1.81 15.70 1.90
CA PRO A 162 -2.47 16.97 2.19
C PRO A 162 -1.69 17.82 3.19
N GLY A 163 -1.67 19.14 3.00
CA GLY A 163 -0.90 20.06 3.86
C GLY A 163 -1.21 20.00 5.35
N LEU A 164 -2.46 19.72 5.74
CA LEU A 164 -2.88 19.59 7.14
C LEU A 164 -2.52 18.22 7.77
N GLN A 165 -2.15 17.24 6.97
CA GLN A 165 -1.84 15.90 7.45
C GLN A 165 -0.39 15.82 7.95
N ARG A 166 -0.22 15.32 9.18
CA ARG A 166 1.11 15.09 9.77
C ARG A 166 1.54 13.65 9.58
N GLY A 167 2.62 13.44 8.84
CA GLY A 167 3.16 12.11 8.56
C GLY A 167 2.10 11.19 7.94
N ALA A 168 1.99 9.97 8.46
CA ALA A 168 1.04 8.96 8.00
C ALA A 168 -0.38 9.10 8.59
N LYS A 169 -0.63 10.08 9.46
CA LYS A 169 -1.83 10.17 10.27
C LYS A 169 -3.00 10.75 9.47
N LEU A 170 -3.67 9.88 8.71
CA LEU A 170 -4.85 10.21 7.92
C LEU A 170 -5.89 10.94 8.77
N LEU A 171 -6.51 11.96 8.22
CA LEU A 171 -7.37 12.88 8.98
C LEU A 171 -8.78 12.33 9.15
N CYS A 172 -9.31 11.61 8.16
CA CYS A 172 -10.64 11.01 8.20
C CYS A 172 -10.58 9.50 7.93
N VAL A 173 -11.59 8.75 8.39
CA VAL A 173 -11.73 7.31 8.06
C VAL A 173 -11.89 7.12 6.56
N SER A 174 -12.63 8.00 5.88
CA SER A 174 -12.76 8.00 4.41
C SER A 174 -11.41 8.06 3.69
N ASP A 175 -10.42 8.77 4.25
CA ASP A 175 -9.11 8.95 3.61
C ASP A 175 -8.37 7.62 3.50
N LEU A 176 -8.56 6.70 4.45
CA LEU A 176 -7.97 5.37 4.42
C LEU A 176 -8.54 4.54 3.26
N LEU A 177 -9.86 4.59 3.07
CA LEU A 177 -10.53 3.87 2.00
C LEU A 177 -10.24 4.48 0.62
N LEU A 178 -10.17 5.82 0.53
CA LEU A 178 -9.73 6.53 -0.67
C LEU A 178 -8.29 6.16 -1.04
N LEU A 179 -7.40 6.12 -0.04
CA LEU A 179 -6.02 5.72 -0.23
C LEU A 179 -5.94 4.33 -0.85
N GLY A 180 -6.63 3.36 -0.25
CA GLY A 180 -6.65 1.99 -0.74
C GLY A 180 -7.24 1.88 -2.13
N ARG A 181 -8.41 2.47 -2.38
CA ARG A 181 -9.08 2.40 -3.69
C ARG A 181 -8.21 2.97 -4.81
N ALA A 182 -7.68 4.18 -4.64
CA ALA A 182 -6.84 4.80 -5.66
C ALA A 182 -5.53 4.03 -5.88
N THR A 183 -4.89 3.54 -4.81
CA THR A 183 -3.67 2.71 -4.93
C THR A 183 -3.92 1.44 -5.75
N ILE A 184 -5.06 0.77 -5.53
CA ILE A 184 -5.42 -0.45 -6.24
C ILE A 184 -5.65 -0.16 -7.73
N GLU A 185 -6.41 0.87 -8.09
CA GLU A 185 -6.67 1.22 -9.49
C GLU A 185 -5.41 1.70 -10.22
N GLU A 186 -4.57 2.51 -9.56
CA GLU A 186 -3.28 2.95 -10.09
C GLU A 186 -2.35 1.77 -10.35
N ALA A 187 -2.26 0.82 -9.41
CA ALA A 187 -1.43 -0.37 -9.56
C ALA A 187 -1.93 -1.30 -10.68
N ARG A 188 -3.25 -1.52 -10.78
CA ARG A 188 -3.86 -2.28 -11.89
C ARG A 188 -3.53 -1.66 -13.24
N SER A 189 -3.63 -0.33 -13.34
CA SER A 189 -3.36 0.40 -14.57
C SER A 189 -1.88 0.42 -14.94
N LEU A 190 -0.98 0.47 -13.95
CA LEU A 190 0.46 0.34 -14.17
C LEU A 190 0.86 -1.07 -14.63
N LEU A 191 0.25 -2.12 -14.06
CA LEU A 191 0.43 -3.49 -14.55
C LEU A 191 -0.05 -3.63 -16.00
N HIS A 192 -1.22 -3.06 -16.32
CA HIS A 192 -1.72 -3.04 -17.69
C HIS A 192 -0.77 -2.29 -18.63
N TRP A 193 -0.26 -1.12 -18.24
CA TRP A 193 0.75 -0.38 -19.00
C TRP A 193 2.05 -1.18 -19.19
N LEU A 194 2.50 -1.90 -18.16
CA LEU A 194 3.69 -2.76 -18.24
C LEU A 194 3.52 -3.87 -19.30
N GLU A 195 2.32 -4.44 -19.38
CA GLU A 195 1.97 -5.47 -20.35
C GLU A 195 1.89 -4.91 -21.77
N VAL A 196 1.03 -3.91 -21.99
CA VAL A 196 0.63 -3.50 -23.35
C VAL A 196 1.55 -2.46 -23.98
N GLU A 197 2.05 -1.51 -23.20
CA GLU A 197 2.90 -0.42 -23.71
C GLU A 197 4.39 -0.75 -23.55
N ALA A 198 4.78 -1.21 -22.36
CA ALA A 198 6.19 -1.51 -22.10
C ALA A 198 6.60 -2.91 -22.60
N GLY A 199 5.66 -3.84 -22.79
CA GLY A 199 5.90 -5.17 -23.36
C GLY A 199 6.61 -6.15 -22.44
N PHE A 200 6.40 -6.06 -21.12
CA PHE A 200 7.02 -6.96 -20.15
C PHE A 200 6.46 -8.39 -20.24
N GLY A 201 7.36 -9.39 -20.21
CA GLY A 201 6.96 -10.80 -20.32
C GLY A 201 6.45 -11.42 -19.02
N LYS A 202 6.83 -10.86 -17.86
CA LYS A 202 6.40 -11.32 -16.53
C LYS A 202 6.18 -10.13 -15.62
N MET A 203 5.13 -10.19 -14.81
CA MET A 203 4.77 -9.13 -13.89
C MET A 203 4.50 -9.69 -12.49
N GLY A 204 4.77 -8.86 -11.49
CA GLY A 204 4.43 -9.14 -10.12
C GLY A 204 4.04 -7.89 -9.37
N ILE A 205 3.43 -8.11 -8.21
CA ILE A 205 3.09 -7.06 -7.28
C ILE A 205 3.44 -7.49 -5.85
N CYS A 206 3.97 -6.57 -5.07
CA CYS A 206 4.29 -6.80 -3.68
C CYS A 206 4.02 -5.58 -2.82
N GLY A 207 3.94 -5.78 -1.52
CA GLY A 207 3.82 -4.69 -0.56
C GLY A 207 3.90 -5.17 0.87
N LEU A 208 4.19 -4.23 1.78
CA LEU A 208 4.35 -4.50 3.21
C LEU A 208 3.14 -3.98 3.99
N SER A 209 2.59 -4.77 4.91
CA SER A 209 1.45 -4.41 5.77
C SER A 209 0.25 -3.92 4.96
N MET A 210 -0.13 -2.64 5.07
CA MET A 210 -1.16 -2.00 4.23
C MET A 210 -0.88 -2.20 2.72
N GLY A 211 0.37 -2.05 2.29
CA GLY A 211 0.74 -2.30 0.89
C GLY A 211 0.57 -3.77 0.49
N GLY A 212 0.72 -4.69 1.44
CA GLY A 212 0.49 -6.12 1.22
C GLY A 212 -0.98 -6.45 1.05
N VAL A 213 -1.88 -5.79 1.81
CA VAL A 213 -3.33 -5.85 1.62
C VAL A 213 -3.71 -5.43 0.20
N HIS A 214 -3.21 -4.27 -0.24
CA HIS A 214 -3.47 -3.78 -1.59
C HIS A 214 -2.88 -4.70 -2.66
N ALA A 215 -1.68 -5.27 -2.45
CA ALA A 215 -1.06 -6.20 -3.38
C ALA A 215 -1.90 -7.48 -3.54
N ALA A 216 -2.43 -8.02 -2.44
CA ALA A 216 -3.33 -9.17 -2.47
C ALA A 216 -4.62 -8.87 -3.26
N MET A 217 -5.23 -7.71 -3.03
CA MET A 217 -6.43 -7.29 -3.77
C MET A 217 -6.14 -7.12 -5.26
N VAL A 218 -5.04 -6.44 -5.63
CA VAL A 218 -4.66 -6.27 -7.04
C VAL A 218 -4.38 -7.61 -7.71
N GLY A 219 -3.67 -8.53 -7.04
CA GLY A 219 -3.40 -9.86 -7.55
C GLY A 219 -4.66 -10.71 -7.75
N SER A 220 -5.63 -10.58 -6.84
CA SER A 220 -6.95 -11.22 -6.97
C SER A 220 -7.75 -10.67 -8.16
N LEU A 221 -7.71 -9.35 -8.35
CA LEU A 221 -8.45 -8.64 -9.39
C LEU A 221 -7.80 -8.75 -10.78
N HIS A 222 -6.62 -9.36 -10.89
CA HIS A 222 -5.93 -9.54 -12.17
C HIS A 222 -6.50 -10.75 -12.92
N PRO A 223 -6.82 -10.64 -14.23
CA PRO A 223 -7.47 -11.72 -14.97
C PRO A 223 -6.56 -12.91 -15.18
N THR A 224 -5.25 -12.67 -15.28
CA THR A 224 -4.21 -13.68 -15.46
C THR A 224 -3.38 -13.86 -14.18
N PRO A 225 -2.67 -14.98 -14.04
CA PRO A 225 -1.73 -15.18 -12.92
C PRO A 225 -0.56 -14.19 -12.96
N ILE A 226 -0.49 -13.29 -11.96
CA ILE A 226 0.71 -12.51 -11.65
C ILE A 226 1.26 -12.92 -10.28
N ALA A 227 2.57 -12.86 -10.13
CA ALA A 227 3.16 -13.17 -8.85
C ALA A 227 2.84 -12.10 -7.82
N THR A 228 2.20 -12.51 -6.73
CA THR A 228 1.61 -11.61 -5.73
C THR A 228 2.21 -11.91 -4.37
N LEU A 229 2.99 -10.98 -3.82
CA LEU A 229 3.69 -11.13 -2.55
C LEU A 229 3.16 -10.12 -1.50
N PRO A 230 2.11 -10.49 -0.74
CA PRO A 230 1.63 -9.69 0.38
C PRO A 230 2.47 -9.96 1.64
N PHE A 231 3.39 -9.06 1.97
CA PHE A 231 4.31 -9.25 3.10
C PHE A 231 3.77 -8.65 4.40
N LEU A 232 3.71 -9.44 5.48
CA LEU A 232 3.18 -9.04 6.79
C LEU A 232 1.81 -8.33 6.70
N ALA A 233 0.99 -8.74 5.74
CA ALA A 233 -0.32 -8.15 5.48
C ALA A 233 -1.33 -8.67 6.52
N PRO A 234 -2.02 -7.80 7.28
CA PRO A 234 -3.21 -8.24 7.98
C PRO A 234 -4.28 -8.60 6.94
N HIS A 235 -5.27 -9.41 7.31
CA HIS A 235 -6.38 -9.72 6.40
C HIS A 235 -7.30 -8.50 6.18
N SER A 236 -7.34 -7.54 7.13
CA SER A 236 -8.07 -6.28 6.99
C SER A 236 -7.46 -5.17 7.89
N ALA A 237 -7.89 -3.93 7.69
CA ALA A 237 -7.53 -2.80 8.56
C ALA A 237 -8.12 -2.91 9.97
N VAL A 238 -9.13 -3.77 10.20
CA VAL A 238 -9.74 -3.98 11.53
C VAL A 238 -8.69 -4.41 12.54
N GLY A 239 -7.87 -5.41 12.20
CA GLY A 239 -6.83 -5.93 13.09
C GLY A 239 -5.82 -4.85 13.50
N ALA A 240 -5.54 -3.88 12.62
CA ALA A 240 -4.61 -2.80 12.92
C ALA A 240 -5.23 -1.72 13.84
N PHE A 241 -6.43 -1.24 13.50
CA PHE A 241 -7.04 -0.06 14.12
C PHE A 241 -7.99 -0.35 15.28
N CYS A 242 -8.58 -1.55 15.35
CA CYS A 242 -9.52 -1.92 16.42
C CYS A 242 -8.86 -2.79 17.50
N GLU A 243 -7.94 -3.67 17.11
CA GLU A 243 -7.38 -4.69 18.01
C GLU A 243 -5.89 -4.47 18.30
N GLY A 244 -5.14 -4.05 17.27
CA GLY A 244 -3.69 -3.86 17.30
C GLY A 244 -3.23 -2.50 17.82
N ILE A 245 -1.95 -2.20 17.56
CA ILE A 245 -1.27 -1.04 18.15
C ILE A 245 -1.86 0.30 17.72
N LEU A 246 -2.44 0.40 16.50
CA LEU A 246 -2.99 1.65 15.99
C LEU A 246 -4.28 2.06 16.71
N LYS A 247 -4.92 1.16 17.48
CA LYS A 247 -6.08 1.52 18.31
C LYS A 247 -5.75 2.62 19.32
N TYR A 248 -4.52 2.65 19.83
CA TYR A 248 -4.07 3.72 20.74
C TYR A 248 -3.79 5.03 20.01
N ALA A 249 -3.60 4.97 18.69
CA ALA A 249 -3.37 6.11 17.82
C ALA A 249 -4.67 6.60 17.15
N THR A 250 -5.81 5.96 17.38
CA THR A 250 -7.11 6.34 16.80
C THR A 250 -7.78 7.41 17.65
N ALA A 251 -8.27 8.48 17.02
CA ALA A 251 -9.03 9.55 17.68
C ALA A 251 -10.48 9.13 17.98
N TRP A 252 -10.67 8.21 18.92
CA TRP A 252 -12.00 7.66 19.25
C TRP A 252 -13.02 8.72 19.65
N GLU A 253 -12.61 9.75 20.41
CA GLU A 253 -13.51 10.84 20.78
C GLU A 253 -13.91 11.69 19.57
N ALA A 254 -12.98 11.99 18.66
CA ALA A 254 -13.31 12.75 17.44
C ALA A 254 -14.31 11.97 16.57
N LEU A 255 -14.16 10.64 16.47
CA LEU A 255 -15.13 9.78 15.78
C LEU A 255 -16.49 9.77 16.48
N ARG A 256 -16.51 9.77 17.82
CA ARG A 256 -17.75 9.84 18.59
C ARG A 256 -18.46 11.17 18.42
N GLU A 257 -17.74 12.27 18.51
CA GLU A 257 -18.27 13.63 18.35
C GLU A 257 -18.82 13.88 16.94
N ASP A 258 -18.09 13.44 15.90
CA ASP A 258 -18.54 13.54 14.51
C ASP A 258 -19.78 12.66 14.25
N ALA A 259 -19.88 11.50 14.93
CA ALA A 259 -21.08 10.66 14.90
C ALA A 259 -22.26 11.27 15.67
N ALA A 260 -22.00 11.93 16.80
CA ALA A 260 -23.01 12.52 17.67
C ALA A 260 -23.82 13.63 16.99
N GLN A 261 -23.27 14.29 15.96
CA GLN A 261 -24.03 15.22 15.12
C GLN A 261 -25.15 14.55 14.30
N LYS A 262 -25.13 13.22 14.14
CA LYS A 262 -26.15 12.44 13.42
C LYS A 262 -26.94 11.46 14.32
N ALA A 263 -26.37 10.96 15.42
CA ALA A 263 -27.05 10.21 16.49
C ALA A 263 -26.07 10.01 17.67
N GLY A 264 -26.50 10.21 18.92
CA GLY A 264 -25.65 10.11 20.12
C GLY A 264 -25.10 8.70 20.40
N MET A 265 -24.06 8.30 19.65
CA MET A 265 -23.39 7.00 19.77
C MET A 265 -22.45 6.93 20.99
N THR A 266 -22.47 5.77 21.65
CA THR A 266 -21.49 5.34 22.66
C THR A 266 -20.13 5.04 22.03
N LEU A 267 -19.05 4.97 22.84
CA LEU A 267 -17.72 4.60 22.34
C LEU A 267 -17.67 3.18 21.79
N GLU A 268 -18.45 2.27 22.38
CA GLU A 268 -18.60 0.89 21.95
C GLU A 268 -19.23 0.82 20.55
N GLU A 269 -20.31 1.58 20.31
CA GLU A 269 -20.95 1.67 19.00
C GLU A 269 -20.02 2.32 17.95
N VAL A 270 -19.22 3.32 18.34
CA VAL A 270 -18.21 3.92 17.47
C VAL A 270 -17.14 2.90 17.06
N ARG A 271 -16.67 2.07 18.00
CA ARG A 271 -15.71 1.00 17.71
C ARG A 271 -16.30 -0.04 16.77
N GLU A 272 -17.56 -0.43 16.98
CA GLU A 272 -18.25 -1.39 16.12
C GLU A 272 -18.48 -0.81 14.71
N ARG A 273 -18.89 0.46 14.62
CA ARG A 273 -19.00 1.15 13.33
C ARG A 273 -17.66 1.18 12.60
N LEU A 274 -16.56 1.51 13.29
CA LEU A 274 -15.24 1.52 12.66
C LEU A 274 -14.85 0.12 12.18
N ARG A 275 -15.09 -0.93 12.99
CA ARG A 275 -14.88 -2.32 12.58
C ARG A 275 -15.67 -2.65 11.31
N SER A 276 -16.94 -2.29 11.25
CA SER A 276 -17.80 -2.51 10.08
C SER A 276 -17.25 -1.81 8.83
N VAL A 277 -16.88 -0.54 8.93
CA VAL A 277 -16.29 0.23 7.82
C VAL A 277 -14.95 -0.35 7.38
N LEU A 278 -14.08 -0.73 8.31
CA LEU A 278 -12.77 -1.28 7.98
C LEU A 278 -12.83 -2.71 7.44
N SER A 279 -13.93 -3.45 7.68
CA SER A 279 -14.17 -4.77 7.04
C SER A 279 -14.30 -4.69 5.52
N LEU A 280 -14.52 -3.49 4.96
CA LEU A 280 -14.47 -3.24 3.52
C LEU A 280 -13.07 -3.49 2.93
N THR A 281 -12.03 -3.52 3.78
CA THR A 281 -10.65 -3.82 3.37
C THR A 281 -10.28 -5.30 3.53
N ASP A 282 -11.24 -6.17 3.80
CA ASP A 282 -10.98 -7.59 4.05
C ASP A 282 -10.63 -8.34 2.76
N VAL A 283 -9.38 -8.78 2.67
CA VAL A 283 -8.87 -9.53 1.51
C VAL A 283 -9.48 -10.93 1.38
N THR A 284 -10.07 -11.49 2.45
CA THR A 284 -10.72 -12.81 2.40
C THR A 284 -12.02 -12.81 1.59
N ARG A 285 -12.57 -11.63 1.32
CA ARG A 285 -13.73 -11.42 0.43
C ARG A 285 -13.37 -11.48 -1.05
N PHE A 286 -12.09 -11.53 -1.38
CA PHE A 286 -11.57 -11.60 -2.73
C PHE A 286 -11.22 -13.04 -3.10
N GLN A 287 -11.30 -13.37 -4.39
CA GLN A 287 -10.85 -14.68 -4.86
C GLN A 287 -9.35 -14.82 -4.60
N PHE A 288 -8.87 -16.02 -4.32
CA PHE A 288 -7.42 -16.24 -4.23
C PHE A 288 -6.76 -15.85 -5.55
N PRO A 289 -5.62 -15.13 -5.53
CA PRO A 289 -4.87 -14.84 -6.75
C PRO A 289 -4.62 -16.13 -7.52
N LYS A 290 -4.81 -16.09 -8.83
CA LYS A 290 -4.54 -17.26 -9.67
C LYS A 290 -3.03 -17.51 -9.65
N ILE A 291 -2.58 -18.68 -9.20
CA ILE A 291 -1.15 -19.05 -9.16
C ILE A 291 -0.91 -20.18 -10.16
N LEU A 292 0.01 -19.97 -11.12
CA LEU A 292 0.59 -21.04 -11.94
C LEU A 292 1.89 -21.52 -11.29
N GLY A 293 2.27 -22.79 -11.48
CA GLY A 293 3.48 -23.38 -10.86
C GLY A 293 4.78 -22.59 -11.11
N LEU A 294 4.90 -21.95 -12.28
CA LEU A 294 6.04 -21.05 -12.60
C LEU A 294 6.01 -19.73 -11.82
N SER A 295 4.82 -19.23 -11.48
CA SER A 295 4.63 -18.03 -10.66
C SER A 295 5.03 -18.29 -9.20
N TYR A 296 4.84 -19.53 -8.71
CA TYR A 296 5.22 -19.94 -7.35
C TYR A 296 6.74 -19.97 -7.14
N LEU A 297 7.50 -20.55 -8.08
CA LEU A 297 8.98 -20.53 -8.02
C LEU A 297 9.54 -19.11 -8.05
N TRP A 298 8.93 -18.24 -8.86
CA TRP A 298 9.33 -16.84 -8.95
C TRP A 298 8.96 -16.07 -7.67
N LEU A 299 7.83 -16.39 -7.03
CA LEU A 299 7.44 -15.85 -5.72
C LEU A 299 8.46 -16.22 -4.63
N LEU A 300 8.91 -17.48 -4.60
CA LEU A 300 9.94 -17.94 -3.66
C LEU A 300 11.27 -17.22 -3.87
N GLN A 301 11.68 -17.03 -5.12
CA GLN A 301 12.89 -16.27 -5.45
C GLN A 301 12.78 -14.81 -5.02
N MET A 302 11.62 -14.18 -5.26
CA MET A 302 11.33 -12.83 -4.79
C MET A 302 11.35 -12.72 -3.27
N MET A 303 10.76 -13.68 -2.57
CA MET A 303 10.72 -13.70 -1.11
C MET A 303 12.13 -13.89 -0.52
N ALA A 304 12.95 -14.76 -1.09
CA ALA A 304 14.34 -14.96 -0.68
C ALA A 304 15.16 -13.67 -0.82
N ILE A 305 15.10 -13.03 -2.00
CA ILE A 305 15.80 -11.77 -2.25
C ILE A 305 15.34 -10.68 -1.27
N PHE A 306 14.03 -10.61 -0.99
CA PHE A 306 13.48 -9.62 -0.06
C PHE A 306 13.95 -9.85 1.38
N LEU A 307 13.93 -11.10 1.87
CA LEU A 307 14.39 -11.45 3.21
C LEU A 307 15.89 -11.21 3.39
N ASP A 308 16.69 -11.54 2.38
CA ASP A 308 18.14 -11.28 2.39
C ASP A 308 18.43 -9.78 2.42
N THR A 309 17.68 -8.99 1.64
CA THR A 309 17.85 -7.53 1.60
C THR A 309 17.44 -6.86 2.92
N LEU A 310 16.35 -7.32 3.55
CA LEU A 310 15.96 -6.85 4.88
C LEU A 310 17.02 -7.22 5.93
N SER A 311 17.48 -8.48 5.94
CA SER A 311 18.53 -8.95 6.86
C SER A 311 19.81 -8.14 6.74
N TRP A 312 20.22 -7.79 5.51
CA TRP A 312 21.36 -6.91 5.27
C TRP A 312 21.12 -5.47 5.76
N SER A 313 19.96 -4.88 5.47
CA SER A 313 19.60 -3.54 5.94
C SER A 313 19.58 -3.43 7.46
N PHE A 314 19.06 -4.44 8.17
CA PHE A 314 19.07 -4.48 9.63
C PHE A 314 20.49 -4.59 10.21
N LYS A 315 21.39 -5.33 9.54
CA LYS A 315 22.80 -5.45 9.96
C LYS A 315 23.59 -4.15 9.79
N GLU A 316 23.40 -3.44 8.68
CA GLU A 316 24.11 -2.17 8.43
C GLU A 316 23.62 -1.05 9.34
N HIS A 317 22.31 -0.93 9.58
CA HIS A 317 21.77 0.06 10.52
C HIS A 317 22.14 -0.24 11.98
N GLY A 318 22.34 -1.52 12.34
CA GLY A 318 22.85 -1.92 13.65
C GLY A 318 24.33 -1.62 13.88
N GLN A 319 25.12 -1.41 12.81
CA GLN A 319 26.53 -1.02 12.92
C GLN A 319 26.77 0.49 12.81
N ALA A 320 25.86 1.24 12.17
CA ALA A 320 25.93 2.71 12.10
C ALA A 320 25.53 3.43 13.41
N GLN A 321 25.13 2.69 14.45
CA GLN A 321 24.83 3.21 15.80
C GLN A 321 25.88 2.81 16.87
N LYS A 322 27.08 2.42 16.45
CA LYS A 322 28.26 2.32 17.33
C LYS A 322 29.30 3.35 16.93
#